data_AF-A0A533X3A6-F1
#
_entry.id   AF-A0A533X3A6-F1
#
_cell.length_a   1.000
_cell.length_b   1.000
_cell.length_c   1.000
_cell.angle_alpha   90.00
_cell.angle_beta   90.00
_cell.angle_gamma   90.00
#
_symmetry.space_group_name_H-M   'P 1'
#
loop_
_entity.id
_entity.type
_entity.pdbx_description
1 polymer ?
#
loop_
_entity_poly.entity_id
_entity_poly.type
_entity_poly.pdbx_seq_one_letter_code
_entity_poly.pdbx_strand_id
1 'polypeptide(L)'
;MFLLGHMCWGYIIGKATSSAFHVKVNPYLLLFLGAIPDVDLLLGIFGIQHRTWTHSILIWSLIFVPLFIKYRAAGAPYYVSIIQHIAFGDSIIGSITPLWPISNVDLGLGYNLLSIQNIMLEAAGVALFFVVALRSKNERIFLFEKRKGAALAILPIIPLLGFILFAYFYGLTNGFAEHNLFKSGKLLYSTPAIIANRLFPIEVVMHVVVATFLSASLFCKLRRAKETPSNIERGT
;
A
#
# COMPACT_ATOMS: atom_id res chain seq x y z
N MET A 1 3.75 -8.07 -4.78
CA MET A 1 2.28 -7.99 -5.04
C MET A 1 2.06 -6.69 -5.82
N PHE A 2 0.90 -6.39 -6.39
CA PHE A 2 0.67 -5.04 -6.91
C PHE A 2 0.48 -4.05 -5.75
N LEU A 3 0.65 -2.78 -6.10
CA LEU A 3 0.56 -1.64 -5.20
C LEU A 3 -0.69 -1.68 -4.33
N LEU A 4 -1.85 -1.97 -4.92
CA LEU A 4 -3.12 -2.04 -4.22
C LEU A 4 -3.14 -3.09 -3.12
N GLY A 5 -2.73 -4.33 -3.41
CA GLY A 5 -2.63 -5.38 -2.41
C GLY A 5 -1.75 -4.94 -1.24
N HIS A 6 -0.59 -4.32 -1.52
CA HIS A 6 0.32 -3.86 -0.48
C HIS A 6 -0.30 -2.78 0.42
N MET A 7 -1.07 -1.85 -0.17
CA MET A 7 -1.81 -0.85 0.60
C MET A 7 -2.87 -1.49 1.50
N CYS A 8 -3.70 -2.38 0.94
CA CYS A 8 -4.79 -3.02 1.68
C CYS A 8 -4.27 -3.89 2.83
N TRP A 9 -3.26 -4.72 2.60
CA TRP A 9 -2.64 -5.54 3.65
C TRP A 9 -1.89 -4.66 4.68
N GLY A 10 -1.23 -3.59 4.23
CA GLY A 10 -0.64 -2.56 5.09
C GLY A 10 -1.66 -1.93 6.06
N TYR A 11 -2.84 -1.60 5.55
CA TYR A 11 -3.96 -1.14 6.37
C TYR A 11 -4.42 -2.22 7.36
N ILE A 12 -4.70 -3.44 6.90
CA ILE A 12 -5.26 -4.51 7.74
C ILE A 12 -4.32 -4.85 8.90
N ILE A 13 -3.05 -5.11 8.61
CA ILE A 13 -2.07 -5.54 9.62
C ILE A 13 -1.72 -4.36 10.54
N GLY A 14 -1.59 -3.16 9.98
CA GLY A 14 -1.43 -1.93 10.78
C GLY A 14 -2.60 -1.69 11.72
N LYS A 15 -3.84 -1.89 11.27
CA LYS A 15 -5.04 -1.77 12.11
C LYS A 15 -5.09 -2.84 13.20
N ALA A 16 -4.77 -4.08 12.89
CA ALA A 16 -4.68 -5.15 13.87
C ALA A 16 -3.64 -4.80 14.95
N THR A 17 -2.46 -4.33 14.54
CA THR A 17 -1.39 -3.87 15.44
C THR A 17 -1.84 -2.69 16.30
N SER A 18 -2.51 -1.70 15.70
CA SER A 18 -3.08 -0.55 16.42
C SER A 18 -4.08 -0.96 17.49
N SER A 19 -4.90 -1.99 17.20
CA SER A 19 -5.83 -2.55 18.16
C SER A 19 -5.10 -3.26 19.31
N ALA A 20 -4.07 -4.06 19.00
CA ALA A 20 -3.30 -4.80 20.00
C ALA A 20 -2.54 -3.87 20.97
N PHE A 21 -2.02 -2.74 20.47
CA PHE A 21 -1.32 -1.74 21.29
C PHE A 21 -2.23 -0.63 21.82
N HIS A 22 -3.54 -0.68 21.54
CA HIS A 22 -4.52 0.35 21.94
C HIS A 22 -4.16 1.78 21.51
N VAL A 23 -3.51 1.94 20.36
CA VAL A 23 -3.07 3.25 19.85
C VAL A 23 -3.96 3.74 18.72
N LYS A 24 -4.21 5.05 18.66
CA LYS A 24 -4.97 5.67 17.55
C LYS A 24 -4.05 5.90 16.36
N VAL A 25 -4.53 5.56 15.18
CA VAL A 25 -3.76 5.65 13.92
C VAL A 25 -4.57 6.35 12.85
N ASN A 26 -3.89 6.95 11.87
CA ASN A 26 -4.53 7.48 10.69
C ASN A 26 -4.63 6.37 9.61
N PRO A 27 -5.85 5.97 9.19
CA PRO A 27 -6.04 4.91 8.20
C PRO A 27 -5.40 5.20 6.84
N TYR A 28 -5.36 6.47 6.39
CA TYR A 28 -4.73 6.82 5.12
C TYR A 28 -3.22 6.69 5.17
N LEU A 29 -2.61 6.95 6.33
CA LEU A 29 -1.18 6.71 6.52
C LEU A 29 -0.89 5.21 6.48
N LEU A 30 -1.70 4.35 7.10
CA LEU A 30 -1.48 2.90 7.02
C LEU A 30 -1.54 2.38 5.57
N LEU A 31 -2.53 2.84 4.80
CA LEU A 31 -2.64 2.53 3.37
C LEU A 31 -1.40 3.00 2.60
N PHE A 32 -1.03 4.27 2.77
CA PHE A 32 0.10 4.87 2.05
C PHE A 32 1.43 4.20 2.40
N LEU A 33 1.69 3.96 3.70
CA LEU A 33 2.90 3.30 4.16
C LEU A 33 3.06 1.88 3.60
N GLY A 34 1.95 1.17 3.38
CA GLY A 34 1.96 -0.13 2.70
C GLY A 34 2.51 -0.07 1.28
N ALA A 35 2.35 1.06 0.58
CA ALA A 35 2.84 1.27 -0.78
C ALA A 35 4.22 1.94 -0.86
N ILE A 36 4.75 2.47 0.24
CA ILE A 36 5.99 3.28 0.19
C ILE A 36 7.20 2.52 -0.40
N PRO A 37 7.43 1.24 -0.09
CA PRO A 37 8.60 0.54 -0.64
C PRO A 37 8.69 0.59 -2.17
N ASP A 38 7.56 0.45 -2.87
CA ASP A 38 7.44 0.51 -4.33
C ASP A 38 7.65 1.91 -4.93
N VAL A 39 7.80 2.96 -4.11
CA VAL A 39 8.15 4.30 -4.63
C VAL A 39 9.51 4.28 -5.32
N ASP A 40 10.38 3.31 -5.01
CA ASP A 40 11.65 3.12 -5.73
C ASP A 40 11.48 2.81 -7.23
N LEU A 41 10.31 2.33 -7.68
CA LEU A 41 9.99 2.17 -9.10
C LEU A 41 10.04 3.50 -9.84
N LEU A 42 9.60 4.58 -9.18
CA LEU A 42 9.70 5.94 -9.71
C LEU A 42 11.11 6.50 -9.60
N LEU A 43 11.94 5.92 -8.73
CA LEU A 43 13.34 6.34 -8.53
C LEU A 43 14.31 5.61 -9.48
N GLY A 44 13.83 4.66 -10.29
CA GLY A 44 14.63 3.98 -11.30
C GLY A 44 15.29 4.95 -12.29
N ILE A 45 14.64 6.07 -12.61
CA ILE A 45 15.22 7.14 -13.46
C ILE A 45 16.46 7.80 -12.85
N PHE A 46 16.65 7.69 -11.54
CA PHE A 46 17.81 8.18 -10.81
C PHE A 46 18.83 7.06 -10.53
N GLY A 47 18.67 5.89 -11.14
CA GLY A 47 19.58 4.74 -10.98
C GLY A 47 19.37 3.95 -9.69
N ILE A 48 18.28 4.18 -8.94
CA ILE A 48 17.95 3.37 -7.76
C ILE A 48 17.32 2.07 -8.24
N GLN A 49 18.02 0.96 -7.99
CA GLN A 49 17.53 -0.37 -8.37
C GLN A 49 16.37 -0.79 -7.44
N HIS A 50 15.26 -1.24 -8.05
CA HIS A 50 14.13 -1.79 -7.32
C HIS A 50 14.54 -2.98 -6.44
N ARG A 51 13.93 -3.11 -5.26
CA ARG A 51 14.20 -4.15 -4.24
C ARG A 51 15.54 -4.05 -3.50
N THR A 52 16.16 -2.86 -3.51
CA THR A 52 17.37 -2.61 -2.72
C THR A 52 17.04 -1.88 -1.41
N TRP A 53 17.24 -0.56 -1.37
CA TRP A 53 17.11 0.26 -0.16
C TRP A 53 15.71 0.25 0.44
N THR A 54 14.68 0.46 -0.38
CA THR A 54 13.31 0.61 0.09
C THR A 54 12.64 -0.72 0.43
N HIS A 55 13.26 -1.84 0.09
CA HIS A 55 12.78 -3.20 0.39
C HIS A 55 13.65 -3.91 1.43
N SER A 56 14.51 -3.17 2.12
CA SER A 56 15.35 -3.68 3.21
C SER A 56 14.64 -3.48 4.55
N ILE A 57 14.34 -4.59 5.23
CA ILE A 57 13.80 -4.58 6.59
C ILE A 57 14.80 -3.92 7.54
N LEU A 58 16.10 -4.14 7.33
CA LEU A 58 17.16 -3.50 8.10
C LEU A 58 17.08 -1.98 8.01
N ILE A 59 17.00 -1.42 6.81
CA ILE A 59 16.94 0.03 6.59
C ILE A 59 15.68 0.62 7.24
N TRP A 60 14.52 0.00 7.04
CA TRP A 60 13.28 0.46 7.68
C TRP A 60 13.33 0.37 9.21
N SER A 61 13.96 -0.67 9.76
CA SER A 61 14.16 -0.81 11.20
C SER A 61 14.97 0.36 11.74
N LEU A 62 16.08 0.71 11.09
CA LEU A 62 16.94 1.84 11.49
C LEU A 62 16.21 3.18 11.41
N ILE A 63 15.44 3.43 10.34
CA ILE A 63 14.62 4.64 10.20
C ILE A 63 13.58 4.73 11.34
N PHE A 64 13.03 3.60 11.77
CA PHE A 64 12.02 3.57 12.82
C PHE A 64 12.58 3.60 14.24
N VAL A 65 13.88 3.37 14.47
CA VAL A 65 14.50 3.51 15.80
C VAL A 65 14.18 4.87 16.45
N PRO A 66 14.46 6.03 15.84
CA PRO A 66 14.12 7.32 16.45
C PRO A 66 12.59 7.51 16.63
N LEU A 67 11.77 6.93 15.73
CA LEU A 67 10.32 6.98 15.85
C LEU A 67 9.82 6.15 17.04
N PHE A 68 10.42 4.99 17.30
CA PHE A 68 10.12 4.18 18.47
C PHE A 68 10.60 4.83 19.76
N ILE A 69 11.76 5.49 19.76
CA ILE A 69 12.23 6.25 20.93
C ILE A 69 11.24 7.36 21.28
N LYS A 70 10.76 8.11 20.27
CA LYS A 70 9.87 9.26 20.47
C LYS A 70 8.41 8.88 20.72
N TYR A 71 7.86 7.98 19.90
CA TYR A 71 6.42 7.65 19.88
C TYR A 71 6.09 6.29 20.51
N ARG A 72 7.11 5.51 20.90
CA ARG A 72 6.96 4.20 21.56
C ARG A 72 6.02 3.28 20.75
N ALA A 73 5.08 2.63 21.42
CA ALA A 73 4.12 1.72 20.80
C ALA A 73 3.24 2.37 19.71
N ALA A 74 3.08 3.70 19.70
CA ALA A 74 2.31 4.38 18.66
C ALA A 74 2.99 4.35 17.27
N GLY A 75 4.30 4.08 17.22
CA GLY A 75 5.03 3.85 15.96
C GLY A 75 4.82 2.46 15.37
N ALA A 76 4.43 1.46 16.18
CA ALA A 76 4.39 0.06 15.77
C ALA A 76 3.42 -0.22 14.61
N PRO A 77 2.18 0.31 14.60
CA PRO A 77 1.26 0.10 13.49
C PRO A 77 1.82 0.59 12.15
N TYR A 78 2.48 1.75 12.17
CA TYR A 78 3.07 2.35 10.97
C TYR A 78 4.28 1.55 10.47
N TYR A 79 5.14 1.10 11.40
CA TYR A 79 6.26 0.23 11.07
C TYR A 79 5.78 -1.07 10.42
N VAL A 80 4.81 -1.74 11.05
CA VAL A 80 4.28 -3.01 10.56
C VAL A 80 3.57 -2.85 9.21
N SER A 81 2.87 -1.73 8.97
CA SER A 81 2.29 -1.41 7.65
C SER A 81 3.33 -1.37 6.54
N ILE A 82 4.56 -0.93 6.82
CA ILE A 82 5.66 -0.97 5.84
C ILE A 82 6.26 -2.37 5.78
N ILE A 83 6.62 -2.96 6.92
CA ILE A 83 7.33 -4.26 6.94
C ILE A 83 6.52 -5.37 6.30
N GLN A 84 5.18 -5.36 6.41
CA GLN A 84 4.36 -6.35 5.72
C GLN A 84 4.55 -6.34 4.21
N HIS A 85 4.87 -5.18 3.61
CA HIS A 85 5.11 -5.09 2.18
C HIS A 85 6.20 -6.09 1.77
N ILE A 86 7.31 -6.05 2.51
CA ILE A 86 8.50 -6.85 2.26
C ILE A 86 8.29 -8.28 2.80
N ALA A 87 8.01 -8.40 4.10
CA ALA A 87 8.01 -9.66 4.82
C ALA A 87 6.82 -10.57 4.46
N PHE A 88 5.72 -10.02 3.97
CA PHE A 88 4.52 -10.77 3.58
C PHE A 88 4.23 -10.63 2.09
N GLY A 89 4.12 -9.41 1.56
CA GLY A 89 3.77 -9.20 0.15
C GLY A 89 4.81 -9.76 -0.82
N ASP A 90 6.04 -9.27 -0.74
CA ASP A 90 7.10 -9.65 -1.68
C ASP A 90 7.73 -11.00 -1.38
N SER A 91 7.78 -11.40 -0.11
CA SER A 91 8.24 -12.74 0.25
C SER A 91 7.31 -13.82 -0.33
N ILE A 92 6.02 -13.55 -0.50
CA ILE A 92 5.12 -14.44 -1.24
C ILE A 92 5.31 -14.25 -2.75
N ILE A 93 5.36 -13.00 -3.21
CA ILE A 93 5.38 -12.63 -4.64
C ILE A 93 6.80 -12.20 -5.06
N GLY A 94 7.60 -13.22 -5.37
CA GLY A 94 8.99 -13.09 -5.78
C GLY A 94 9.98 -13.44 -4.67
N SER A 95 11.12 -12.76 -4.66
CA SER A 95 12.14 -12.86 -3.62
C SER A 95 12.48 -11.48 -3.05
N ILE A 96 12.89 -11.47 -1.79
CA ILE A 96 13.33 -10.31 -1.03
C ILE A 96 14.76 -10.51 -0.53
N THR A 97 15.50 -9.42 -0.40
CA THR A 97 16.79 -9.34 0.29
C THR A 97 16.65 -8.50 1.57
N PRO A 98 16.09 -9.06 2.65
CA PRO A 98 15.65 -8.26 3.81
C PRO A 98 16.77 -7.54 4.56
N LEU A 99 18.02 -7.99 4.40
CA LEU A 99 19.21 -7.49 5.08
C LEU A 99 20.14 -6.69 4.16
N TRP A 100 19.67 -6.30 2.98
CA TRP A 100 20.45 -5.46 2.08
C TRP A 100 20.86 -4.14 2.77
N PRO A 101 22.09 -3.62 2.61
CA PRO A 101 23.19 -4.12 1.77
C PRO A 101 24.15 -5.10 2.46
N ILE A 102 23.90 -5.45 3.73
CA ILE A 102 24.82 -6.29 4.52
C ILE A 102 24.81 -7.74 4.04
N SER A 103 23.68 -8.20 3.49
CA SER A 103 23.54 -9.53 2.92
C SER A 103 22.63 -9.54 1.69
N ASN A 104 22.97 -10.41 0.74
CA ASN A 104 22.21 -10.66 -0.50
C ASN A 104 21.49 -12.01 -0.45
N VAL A 105 21.15 -12.51 0.73
CA VAL A 105 20.34 -13.73 0.85
C VAL A 105 18.92 -13.45 0.38
N ASP A 106 18.55 -14.11 -0.71
CA ASP A 106 17.19 -14.09 -1.26
C ASP A 106 16.26 -15.04 -0.49
N LEU A 107 15.16 -14.50 0.03
CA LEU A 107 14.08 -15.26 0.67
C LEU A 107 12.77 -15.03 -0.08
N GLY A 108 11.96 -16.08 -0.24
CA GLY A 108 10.61 -15.94 -0.76
C GLY A 108 10.10 -17.19 -1.48
N LEU A 109 8.78 -17.26 -1.65
CA LEU A 109 8.09 -18.34 -2.35
C LEU A 109 8.24 -18.24 -3.86
N GLY A 110 8.50 -17.04 -4.39
CA GLY A 110 8.81 -16.85 -5.81
C GLY A 110 7.60 -16.94 -6.75
N TYR A 111 6.37 -16.71 -6.27
CA TYR A 111 5.20 -16.66 -7.15
C TYR A 111 5.30 -15.49 -8.14
N ASN A 112 4.72 -15.67 -9.34
CA ASN A 112 4.68 -14.62 -10.36
C ASN A 112 3.68 -13.52 -9.99
N LEU A 113 4.00 -12.26 -10.32
CA LEU A 113 3.13 -11.11 -10.11
C LEU A 113 1.76 -11.26 -10.82
N LEU A 114 1.73 -11.85 -12.01
CA LEU A 114 0.49 -12.12 -12.76
C LEU A 114 -0.13 -13.48 -12.47
N SER A 115 0.31 -14.14 -11.41
CA SER A 115 -0.24 -15.43 -11.03
C SER A 115 -1.63 -15.32 -10.43
N ILE A 116 -2.43 -16.39 -10.57
CA ILE A 116 -3.74 -16.45 -9.91
C ILE A 116 -3.62 -16.35 -8.38
N GLN A 117 -2.53 -16.85 -7.79
CA GLN A 117 -2.25 -16.73 -6.36
C GLN A 117 -2.09 -15.27 -5.94
N ASN A 118 -1.36 -14.47 -6.73
CA ASN A 118 -1.23 -13.04 -6.48
C ASN A 118 -2.61 -12.35 -6.55
N ILE A 119 -3.34 -12.53 -7.65
CA ILE A 119 -4.63 -11.87 -7.86
C ILE A 119 -5.64 -12.26 -6.77
N MET A 120 -5.67 -13.52 -6.34
CA MET A 120 -6.49 -13.97 -5.21
C MET A 120 -6.08 -13.31 -3.89
N LEU A 121 -4.78 -13.17 -3.64
CA LEU A 121 -4.26 -12.53 -2.43
C LEU A 121 -4.60 -11.04 -2.39
N GLU A 122 -4.56 -10.36 -3.54
CA GLU A 122 -4.95 -8.96 -3.67
C GLU A 122 -6.45 -8.77 -3.50
N ALA A 123 -7.26 -9.57 -4.18
CA ALA A 123 -8.71 -9.55 -4.02
C ALA A 123 -9.13 -9.82 -2.58
N ALA A 124 -8.48 -10.77 -1.89
CA ALA A 124 -8.71 -11.03 -0.48
C ALA A 124 -8.34 -9.83 0.40
N GLY A 125 -7.19 -9.19 0.13
CA GLY A 125 -6.77 -7.97 0.81
C GLY A 125 -7.77 -6.82 0.63
N VAL A 126 -8.25 -6.58 -0.59
CA VAL A 126 -9.25 -5.55 -0.90
C VAL A 126 -10.58 -5.85 -0.20
N ALA A 127 -11.06 -7.09 -0.27
CA ALA A 127 -12.29 -7.49 0.40
C ALA A 127 -12.20 -7.28 1.91
N LEU A 128 -11.12 -7.74 2.54
CA LEU A 128 -10.91 -7.59 3.97
C LEU A 128 -10.73 -6.13 4.38
N PHE A 129 -10.07 -5.30 3.55
CA PHE A 129 -10.00 -3.86 3.74
C PHE A 129 -11.40 -3.25 3.84
N PHE A 130 -12.30 -3.56 2.90
CA PHE A 130 -13.68 -3.04 2.95
C PHE A 130 -14.44 -3.54 4.17
N VAL A 131 -14.30 -4.82 4.53
CA VAL A 131 -14.93 -5.38 5.75
C VAL A 131 -14.50 -4.58 6.97
N VAL A 132 -13.19 -4.36 7.17
CA VAL A 132 -12.67 -3.63 8.33
C VAL A 132 -13.08 -2.15 8.30
N ALA A 133 -12.93 -1.49 7.14
CA ALA A 133 -13.21 -0.07 6.97
C ALA A 133 -14.70 0.27 7.15
N LEU A 134 -15.61 -0.61 6.70
CA LEU A 134 -17.05 -0.36 6.72
C LEU A 134 -17.76 -0.90 7.96
N ARG A 135 -17.35 -2.06 8.51
CA ARG A 135 -17.97 -2.60 9.73
C ARG A 135 -17.60 -1.82 10.97
N SER A 136 -16.36 -1.32 11.07
CA SER A 136 -15.95 -0.55 12.23
C SER A 136 -16.59 0.84 12.19
N LYS A 137 -17.50 1.11 13.13
CA LYS A 137 -18.13 2.43 13.31
C LYS A 137 -17.07 3.53 13.41
N ASN A 138 -15.99 3.28 14.15
CA ASN A 138 -14.92 4.26 14.34
C ASN A 138 -14.16 4.55 13.05
N GLU A 139 -13.90 3.54 12.22
CA GLU A 139 -13.22 3.73 10.94
C GLU A 139 -14.12 4.47 9.96
N ARG A 140 -15.39 4.08 9.85
CA ARG A 140 -16.36 4.76 8.97
C ARG A 140 -16.52 6.23 9.33
N ILE A 141 -16.66 6.54 10.62
CA ILE A 141 -16.69 7.93 11.12
C ILE A 141 -15.39 8.66 10.76
N PHE A 142 -14.24 8.01 10.94
CA PHE A 142 -12.97 8.64 10.57
C PHE A 142 -12.90 8.93 9.07
N LEU A 143 -13.25 7.97 8.22
CA LEU A 143 -13.12 8.06 6.77
C LEU A 143 -14.12 9.07 6.17
N PHE A 144 -15.37 9.14 6.66
CA PHE A 144 -16.40 9.94 5.99
C PHE A 144 -16.91 11.15 6.78
N GLU A 145 -16.73 11.16 8.11
CA GLU A 145 -17.41 12.15 8.96
C GLU A 145 -16.42 13.14 9.61
N LYS A 146 -15.19 12.73 9.93
CA LYS A 146 -14.20 13.62 10.56
C LYS A 146 -13.51 14.52 9.54
N ARG A 147 -13.52 15.84 9.76
CA ARG A 147 -12.74 16.82 8.97
C ARG A 147 -11.22 16.52 8.99
N LYS A 148 -10.68 16.13 10.15
CA LYS A 148 -9.24 15.89 10.32
C LYS A 148 -8.73 14.81 9.36
N GLY A 149 -7.54 15.03 8.81
CA GLY A 149 -6.88 14.07 7.92
C GLY A 149 -7.27 14.15 6.45
N ALA A 150 -8.01 15.18 6.01
CA ALA A 150 -8.35 15.38 4.59
C ALA A 150 -7.09 15.44 3.70
N ALA A 151 -6.08 16.24 4.08
CA ALA A 151 -4.82 16.30 3.33
C ALA A 151 -4.10 14.94 3.23
N LEU A 152 -4.17 14.14 4.30
CA LEU A 152 -3.55 12.81 4.33
C LEU A 152 -4.31 11.78 3.49
N ALA A 153 -5.60 12.00 3.20
CA ALA A 153 -6.38 11.12 2.33
C ALA A 153 -5.91 11.14 0.87
N ILE A 154 -5.22 12.21 0.45
CA ILE A 154 -4.63 12.32 -0.89
C ILE A 154 -3.47 11.33 -1.06
N LEU A 155 -2.71 11.06 0.01
CA LEU A 155 -1.50 10.23 -0.03
C LEU A 155 -1.74 8.83 -0.62
N PRO A 156 -2.76 8.05 -0.21
CA PRO A 156 -3.05 6.78 -0.86
C PRO A 156 -3.77 6.91 -2.22
N ILE A 157 -4.39 8.04 -2.54
CA ILE A 157 -5.10 8.22 -3.83
C ILE A 157 -4.11 8.39 -4.98
N ILE A 158 -3.07 9.21 -4.79
CA ILE A 158 -2.04 9.48 -5.80
C ILE A 158 -1.42 8.18 -6.37
N PRO A 159 -0.88 7.25 -5.56
CA PRO A 159 -0.28 6.02 -6.06
C PRO A 159 -1.29 5.14 -6.82
N LEU A 160 -2.54 5.04 -6.36
CA LEU A 160 -3.58 4.28 -7.05
C LEU A 160 -3.90 4.87 -8.43
N LEU A 161 -4.08 6.18 -8.52
CA LEU A 161 -4.32 6.86 -9.81
C LEU A 161 -3.10 6.77 -10.71
N GLY A 162 -1.89 6.90 -10.14
CA GLY A 162 -0.63 6.74 -10.85
C GLY A 162 -0.51 5.35 -11.49
N PHE A 163 -0.87 4.30 -10.76
CA PHE A 163 -0.89 2.93 -11.28
C PHE A 163 -1.91 2.76 -12.42
N ILE A 164 -3.13 3.30 -12.27
CA ILE A 164 -4.16 3.23 -13.33
C ILE A 164 -3.67 3.93 -14.60
N LEU A 165 -3.06 5.11 -14.48
CA LEU A 165 -2.49 5.84 -15.62
C LEU A 165 -1.32 5.08 -16.24
N PHE A 166 -0.41 4.55 -15.43
CA PHE A 166 0.70 3.73 -15.91
C PHE A 166 0.21 2.52 -16.71
N ALA A 167 -0.77 1.79 -16.17
CA ALA A 167 -1.40 0.65 -16.83
C ALA A 167 -2.05 1.03 -18.17
N TYR A 168 -2.68 2.19 -18.23
CA TYR A 168 -3.32 2.70 -19.45
C TYR A 168 -2.30 3.09 -20.54
N PHE A 169 -1.24 3.82 -20.19
CA PHE A 169 -0.29 4.35 -21.17
C PHE A 169 0.70 3.32 -21.69
N TYR A 170 1.25 2.48 -20.81
CA TYR A 170 2.36 1.60 -21.18
C TYR A 170 1.91 0.23 -21.66
N GLY A 171 0.68 -0.18 -21.33
CA GLY A 171 0.28 -1.58 -21.48
C GLY A 171 1.14 -2.50 -20.60
N LEU A 172 0.55 -3.62 -20.18
CA LEU A 172 1.13 -4.47 -19.15
C LEU A 172 2.53 -5.01 -19.51
N THR A 173 2.70 -5.49 -20.73
CA THR A 173 3.92 -6.20 -21.14
C THR A 173 5.10 -5.26 -21.29
N ASN A 174 4.89 -4.04 -21.77
CA ASN A 174 5.99 -3.12 -22.05
C ASN A 174 6.45 -2.43 -20.77
N GLY A 175 5.51 -1.91 -19.96
CA GLY A 175 5.86 -1.22 -18.72
C GLY A 175 6.57 -2.12 -17.69
N PHE A 176 6.06 -3.33 -17.44
CA PHE A 176 6.67 -4.23 -16.45
C PHE A 176 7.95 -4.92 -16.97
N ALA A 177 8.10 -5.12 -18.29
CA ALA A 177 9.34 -5.62 -18.87
C ALA A 177 10.46 -4.58 -18.82
N GLU A 178 10.15 -3.31 -19.10
CA GLU A 178 11.11 -2.19 -18.99
C GLU A 178 11.65 -2.04 -17.56
N HIS A 179 10.84 -2.34 -16.55
CA HIS A 179 11.24 -2.28 -15.14
C HIS A 179 11.79 -3.59 -14.56
N ASN A 180 12.07 -4.62 -15.38
CA ASN A 180 12.56 -5.93 -14.94
C ASN A 180 11.67 -6.63 -13.88
N LEU A 181 10.40 -6.25 -13.77
CA LEU A 181 9.47 -6.78 -12.77
C LEU A 181 9.00 -8.20 -13.07
N PHE A 182 9.32 -8.73 -14.26
CA PHE A 182 9.05 -10.11 -14.67
C PHE A 182 10.19 -11.09 -14.40
N LYS A 183 11.26 -10.72 -13.67
CA LYS A 183 12.33 -11.68 -13.35
C LYS A 183 11.75 -12.92 -12.65
N SER A 184 11.85 -14.06 -13.36
CA SER A 184 11.22 -15.33 -13.03
C SER A 184 11.69 -15.83 -11.65
N GLY A 185 10.73 -16.10 -10.76
CA GLY A 185 10.99 -16.80 -9.50
C GLY A 185 11.35 -18.27 -9.75
N LYS A 186 12.02 -18.89 -8.76
CA LYS A 186 12.49 -20.29 -8.80
C LYS A 186 11.36 -21.32 -8.99
N LEU A 187 10.11 -20.97 -8.71
CA LEU A 187 8.92 -21.78 -9.00
C LEU A 187 8.39 -21.44 -10.40
N LEU A 188 9.05 -21.98 -11.43
CA LEU A 188 8.62 -21.90 -12.82
C LEU A 188 7.29 -22.65 -13.04
N TYR A 189 6.38 -22.04 -13.83
CA TYR A 189 5.09 -22.56 -14.33
C TYR A 189 3.88 -22.55 -13.39
N SER A 190 3.23 -21.41 -13.16
CA SER A 190 1.84 -21.43 -12.64
C SER A 190 0.81 -20.60 -13.40
N THR A 191 1.20 -19.72 -14.33
CA THR A 191 0.18 -18.96 -15.10
C THR A 191 0.66 -18.67 -16.52
N PRO A 192 0.09 -19.32 -17.55
CA PRO A 192 0.32 -18.99 -18.94
C PRO A 192 0.04 -17.50 -19.20
N ALA A 193 0.83 -16.86 -20.07
CA ALA A 193 0.66 -15.43 -20.43
C ALA A 193 -0.78 -15.08 -20.90
N ILE A 194 -1.47 -16.05 -21.52
CA ILE A 194 -2.88 -15.92 -21.92
C ILE A 194 -3.81 -15.71 -20.71
N ILE A 195 -3.56 -16.41 -19.60
CA ILE A 195 -4.33 -16.27 -18.36
C ILE A 195 -3.98 -14.96 -17.68
N ALA A 196 -2.71 -14.58 -17.66
CA ALA A 196 -2.24 -13.30 -17.12
C ALA A 196 -2.95 -12.09 -17.76
N ASN A 197 -3.08 -12.07 -19.09
CA ASN A 197 -3.80 -11.01 -19.82
C ASN A 197 -5.30 -10.94 -19.48
N ARG A 198 -5.92 -12.05 -19.06
CA ARG A 198 -7.34 -12.08 -18.67
C ARG A 198 -7.57 -11.64 -17.22
N LEU A 199 -6.59 -11.82 -16.35
CA LEU A 199 -6.69 -11.47 -14.93
C LEU A 199 -6.35 -10.01 -14.66
N PHE A 200 -5.48 -9.39 -15.47
CA PHE A 200 -5.06 -8.02 -15.24
C PHE A 200 -6.19 -6.96 -15.24
N PRO A 201 -7.22 -7.03 -16.11
CA PRO A 201 -8.35 -6.10 -16.02
C PRO A 201 -9.05 -6.13 -14.65
N ILE A 202 -9.05 -7.28 -13.96
CA ILE A 202 -9.59 -7.40 -12.60
C ILE A 202 -8.78 -6.52 -11.65
N GLU A 203 -7.45 -6.54 -11.77
CA GLU A 203 -6.54 -5.71 -10.95
C GLU A 203 -6.81 -4.21 -11.14
N VAL A 204 -6.94 -3.77 -12.39
CA VAL A 204 -7.26 -2.37 -12.71
C VAL A 204 -8.62 -1.98 -12.15
N VAL A 205 -9.63 -2.84 -12.26
CA VAL A 205 -10.96 -2.60 -11.69
C VAL A 205 -10.88 -2.46 -10.17
N MET A 206 -10.14 -3.32 -9.48
CA MET A 206 -9.95 -3.21 -8.02
C MET A 206 -9.28 -1.90 -7.62
N HIS A 207 -8.26 -1.45 -8.37
CA HIS A 207 -7.63 -0.15 -8.16
C HIS A 207 -8.63 1.01 -8.33
N VAL A 208 -9.44 1.00 -9.39
CA VAL A 208 -10.47 2.02 -9.64
C VAL A 208 -11.51 2.05 -8.51
N VAL A 209 -11.94 0.88 -8.04
CA VAL A 209 -12.92 0.76 -6.93
C VAL A 209 -12.37 1.40 -5.66
N VAL A 210 -11.14 1.06 -5.26
CA VAL A 210 -10.53 1.60 -4.03
C VAL A 210 -10.18 3.08 -4.19
N ALA A 211 -9.69 3.52 -5.35
CA ALA A 211 -9.41 4.93 -5.63
C ALA A 211 -10.70 5.78 -5.56
N THR A 212 -11.79 5.29 -6.14
CA THR A 212 -13.11 5.94 -6.06
C THR A 212 -13.60 6.04 -4.62
N PHE A 213 -13.49 4.95 -3.86
CA PHE A 213 -13.88 4.92 -2.44
C PHE A 213 -13.12 5.96 -1.61
N LEU A 214 -11.78 6.02 -1.76
CA LEU A 214 -10.94 6.97 -1.03
C LEU A 214 -11.19 8.41 -1.50
N SER A 215 -11.46 8.62 -2.79
CA SER A 215 -11.81 9.93 -3.35
C SER A 215 -13.15 10.44 -2.82
N ALA A 216 -14.17 9.58 -2.74
CA ALA A 216 -15.45 9.91 -2.12
C ALA A 216 -15.27 10.27 -0.63
N SER A 217 -14.46 9.49 0.08
CA SER A 217 -14.08 9.75 1.47
C SER A 217 -13.39 11.12 1.64
N LEU A 218 -12.44 11.48 0.77
CA LEU A 218 -11.82 12.81 0.74
C LEU A 218 -12.87 13.91 0.46
N PHE A 219 -13.73 13.73 -0.55
CA PHE A 219 -14.74 14.71 -0.91
C PHE A 219 -15.70 15.01 0.25
N CYS A 220 -16.19 13.98 0.94
CA CYS A 220 -17.02 14.14 2.14
C CYS A 220 -16.33 14.99 3.22
N LYS A 221 -15.02 14.78 3.44
CA LYS A 221 -14.25 15.57 4.41
C LYS A 221 -14.09 17.03 3.98
N LEU A 222 -13.80 17.27 2.71
CA LEU A 222 -13.64 18.63 2.16
C LEU A 222 -14.95 19.41 2.21
N ARG A 223 -16.08 18.76 1.89
CA ARG A 223 -17.42 19.37 2.00
C ARG A 223 -17.72 19.80 3.44
N ARG A 224 -17.51 18.92 4.41
CA ARG A 224 -17.69 19.23 5.84
C ARG A 224 -16.76 20.33 6.34
N ALA A 225 -15.56 20.46 5.77
CA ALA A 225 -14.65 21.55 6.11
C ALA A 225 -15.19 22.93 5.71
N LYS A 226 -15.98 22.99 4.61
CA LYS A 226 -16.64 24.22 4.13
C LYS A 226 -17.92 24.55 4.91
N GLU A 227 -18.63 23.54 5.41
CA GLU A 227 -19.92 23.71 6.11
C GLU A 227 -19.78 24.24 7.55
N THR A 228 -18.59 24.22 8.16
CA THR A 228 -18.34 24.93 9.43
C THR A 228 -18.13 26.42 9.17
N PRO A 229 -19.02 27.33 9.65
CA PRO A 229 -18.75 28.75 9.61
C PRO A 229 -17.51 29.07 10.43
N SER A 230 -16.73 30.05 9.99
CA SER A 230 -15.69 30.72 10.75
C SER A 230 -16.31 31.51 11.91
N ASN A 231 -16.90 30.84 12.91
CA ASN A 231 -17.37 31.50 14.12
C ASN A 231 -16.21 31.71 15.10
N ILE A 232 -15.17 32.42 14.65
CA ILE A 232 -14.24 33.17 15.50
C ILE A 232 -13.78 34.41 14.70
N GLU A 233 -14.71 35.19 14.17
CA GLU A 233 -14.49 36.61 13.96
C GLU A 233 -15.67 37.38 14.56
N ARG A 234 -15.35 38.09 15.65
CA ARG A 234 -16.04 39.25 16.23
C ARG A 234 -17.49 39.07 16.66
N GLY A 235 -17.68 38.89 17.97
CA GLY A 235 -18.98 39.08 18.60
C GLY A 235 -18.95 38.84 20.11
N THR A 236 -18.20 39.65 20.85
CA THR A 236 -18.53 40.36 22.11
C THR A 236 -17.26 40.73 22.86
#